data_AF-A0A3B0QRA2-F1
#
_entry.id   AF-A0A3B0QRA2-F1
#
_cell.length_a   1.000
_cell.length_b   1.000
_cell.length_c   1.000
_cell.angle_alpha   90.00
_cell.angle_beta   90.00
_cell.angle_gamma   90.00
#
_symmetry.space_group_name_H-M   'P 1'
#
loop_
_entity.id
_entity.type
_entity.pdbx_description
1 polymer ?
#
loop_
_entity_poly.entity_id
_entity_poly.type
_entity_poly.pdbx_seq_one_letter_code
_entity_poly.pdbx_strand_id
1 'polypeptide(L)' 'MKKPILFSFFSGAGFMDLGFEKENFPIAFVNEIHKPFLEAYKYSRKNMRMDETIYGYDTSNIEDFMQ' A
#
# COMPACT_ATOMS: atom_id res chain seq x y z
N MET A 1 5.24 13.44 -18.27
CA MET A 1 4.30 12.30 -18.38
C MET A 1 3.77 12.00 -16.99
N LYS A 2 2.47 11.72 -16.85
CA LYS A 2 1.88 11.35 -15.54
C LYS A 2 2.33 9.94 -15.17
N LYS A 3 2.82 9.74 -13.93
CA LYS A 3 3.20 8.42 -13.42
C LYS A 3 1.95 7.55 -13.26
N PRO A 4 2.05 6.23 -13.48
CA PRO A 4 0.93 5.33 -13.22
C PRO A 4 0.57 5.34 -11.74
N ILE A 5 -0.72 5.15 -11.46
CA ILE A 5 -1.26 4.96 -10.12
C ILE A 5 -1.19 3.47 -9.81
N LEU A 6 -0.67 3.11 -8.64
CA LEU A 6 -0.44 1.72 -8.25
C LEU A 6 -1.53 1.23 -7.29
N PHE A 7 -2.00 0.02 -7.54
CA PHE A 7 -2.79 -0.77 -6.60
C PHE A 7 -1.88 -1.91 -6.13
N SER A 8 -1.58 -1.91 -4.83
CA SER A 8 -0.61 -2.84 -4.24
C SER A 8 -1.35 -4.00 -3.59
N PHE A 9 -1.02 -5.21 -4.02
CA PHE A 9 -1.49 -6.46 -3.43
C PHE A 9 -0.30 -7.20 -2.87
N PHE A 10 -0.51 -7.96 -1.79
CA PHE A 10 0.57 -8.63 -1.06
C PHE A 10 1.68 -7.66 -0.64
N SER A 11 1.29 -6.47 -0.16
CA SER A 11 2.24 -5.38 0.07
C SER A 11 3.29 -5.70 1.14
N GLY A 12 3.05 -6.71 1.98
CA GLY A 12 3.86 -7.00 3.15
C GLY A 12 3.95 -5.77 4.05
N ALA A 13 5.15 -5.48 4.54
CA ALA A 13 5.43 -4.27 5.32
C ALA A 13 5.61 -3.00 4.47
N GLY A 14 5.33 -3.06 3.16
CA GLY A 14 5.27 -1.89 2.27
C GLY A 14 6.61 -1.42 1.69
N PHE A 15 7.70 -2.20 1.80
CA PHE A 15 9.03 -1.77 1.35
C PHE A 15 9.05 -1.25 -0.10
N MET A 16 8.40 -1.99 -1.02
CA MET A 16 8.35 -1.63 -2.42
C MET A 16 7.49 -0.38 -2.67
N ASP A 17 6.33 -0.31 -2.02
CA ASP A 17 5.39 0.80 -2.15
C ASP A 17 5.98 2.12 -1.62
N LEU A 18 6.65 2.07 -0.46
CA LEU A 18 7.36 3.22 0.12
C LEU A 18 8.46 3.74 -0.82
N GLY A 19 9.14 2.84 -1.54
CA GLY A 19 10.11 3.18 -2.57
C GLY A 19 9.45 3.85 -3.78
N PHE A 20 8.36 3.27 -4.28
CA PHE A 20 7.60 3.84 -5.40
C PHE A 20 7.04 5.23 -5.09
N GLU A 21 6.47 5.43 -3.91
CA GLU A 21 5.94 6.72 -3.51
C GLU A 21 7.01 7.80 -3.38
N LYS A 22 8.21 7.45 -2.89
CA LYS A 22 9.37 8.36 -2.93
C LYS A 22 9.77 8.78 -4.34
N GLU A 23 9.58 7.89 -5.31
CA GLU A 23 9.80 8.16 -6.74
C GLU A 23 8.58 8.79 -7.44
N ASN A 24 7.62 9.31 -6.66
CA ASN A 24 6.40 9.98 -7.11
C ASN A 24 5.42 9.09 -7.87
N PHE A 25 5.43 7.79 -7.62
CA PHE A 25 4.37 6.88 -8.05
C PHE A 25 3.30 6.80 -6.95
N PRO A 26 2.09 7.34 -7.17
CA PRO A 26 1.05 7.34 -6.14
C PRO A 26 0.51 5.93 -5.89
N ILE A 27 0.38 5.55 -4.61
CA ILE A 27 -0.29 4.31 -4.19
C ILE A 27 -1.76 4.64 -3.88
N ALA A 28 -2.68 4.09 -4.67
CA ALA A 28 -4.10 4.30 -4.46
C ALA A 28 -4.71 3.32 -3.45
N PHE A 29 -4.17 2.13 -3.33
CA PHE A 29 -4.74 1.04 -2.55
C PHE A 29 -3.66 0.07 -2.10
N VAL A 30 -3.85 -0.52 -0.92
CA VAL A 30 -2.96 -1.50 -0.33
C VAL A 30 -3.78 -2.66 0.21
N ASN A 31 -3.48 -3.88 -0.22
CA ASN A 31 -3.97 -5.12 0.35
C ASN A 31 -2.83 -5.91 1.01
N GLU A 32 -3.04 -6.27 2.27
CA GLU A 32 -2.17 -7.16 3.03
C GLU A 32 -2.99 -7.96 4.05
N ILE A 33 -3.04 -9.28 3.86
CA ILE A 33 -3.84 -10.18 4.70
C ILE A 33 -3.27 -10.31 6.13
N HIS A 34 -1.94 -10.19 6.30
CA HIS A 34 -1.28 -10.31 7.59
C HIS A 34 -1.24 -8.97 8.33
N LYS A 35 -2.20 -8.76 9.25
CA LYS A 35 -2.34 -7.52 10.03
C LYS A 35 -1.03 -6.95 10.62
N PRO A 36 -0.13 -7.75 11.23
CA PRO A 36 1.14 -7.22 11.74
C PRO A 36 2.01 -6.54 10.67
N PHE A 37 2.02 -7.06 9.43
CA PHE A 37 2.73 -6.42 8.32
C PHE A 37 2.06 -5.14 7.88
N LEU A 38 0.73 -5.12 7.81
CA LEU A 38 -0.02 -3.91 7.49
C LEU A 38 0.20 -2.80 8.53
N GLU A 39 0.24 -3.14 9.82
CA GLU A 39 0.51 -2.16 10.87
C GLU A 39 1.95 -1.64 10.82
N ALA A 40 2.94 -2.49 10.51
CA ALA A 40 4.32 -2.06 10.26
C ALA A 40 4.40 -1.11 9.04
N TYR A 41 3.62 -1.39 7.99
CA TYR A 41 3.53 -0.53 6.82
C TYR A 41 2.93 0.84 7.19
N LYS A 42 1.76 0.89 7.85
CA LYS A 42 1.13 2.14 8.32
C LYS A 42 2.06 2.94 9.22
N TYR A 43 2.76 2.28 10.16
CA TYR A 43 3.76 2.91 11.02
C TYR A 43 4.88 3.58 10.20
N SER A 44 5.38 2.88 9.17
CA SER A 44 6.44 3.40 8.30
C SER A 44 5.97 4.64 7.52
N ARG A 45 4.77 4.59 6.91
CA ARG A 45 4.18 5.75 6.21
C ARG A 45 4.03 6.96 7.11
N LYS A 46 3.50 6.76 8.33
CA LYS A 46 3.35 7.83 9.33
C LYS A 46 4.68 8.48 9.68
N ASN A 47 5.72 7.70 9.93
CA ASN A 47 7.06 8.21 10.25
C ASN A 47 7.73 8.91 9.06
N MET A 48 7.41 8.48 7.85
CA MET A 48 7.90 9.08 6.61
C MET A 48 7.07 10.29 6.16
N ARG A 49 6.01 10.64 6.91
CA ARG A 49 5.06 11.74 6.59
C ARG A 49 4.47 11.61 5.18
N MET A 50 4.15 10.37 4.80
CA MET A 50 3.47 10.07 3.54
C MET A 50 1.96 10.23 3.73
N ASP A 51 1.29 10.70 2.68
CA ASP A 51 -0.17 10.85 2.67
C ASP A 51 -0.86 9.49 2.77
N GLU A 52 -2.13 9.48 3.18
CA GLU A 52 -2.94 8.25 3.15
C GLU A 52 -3.24 7.81 1.71
N THR A 53 -3.44 6.50 1.53
CA THR A 53 -3.83 5.93 0.24
C THR A 53 -5.26 6.33 -0.11
N ILE A 54 -5.54 6.56 -1.39
CA ILE A 54 -6.83 7.08 -1.88
C ILE A 54 -8.02 6.20 -1.47
N TYR A 55 -7.83 4.88 -1.50
CA TYR A 55 -8.84 3.87 -1.19
C TYR A 55 -8.54 3.10 0.11
N GLY A 56 -7.57 3.57 0.90
CA GLY A 56 -7.23 2.98 2.19
C GLY A 56 -6.48 1.65 2.10
N TYR A 57 -6.65 0.86 3.15
CA TYR A 57 -5.98 -0.42 3.38
C TYR A 57 -7.02 -1.54 3.53
N ASP A 58 -6.75 -2.69 2.95
CA ASP A 58 -7.61 -3.86 3.00
C ASP A 58 -6.84 -5.10 3.51
N THR A 59 -7.50 -5.90 4.33
CA THR A 59 -6.94 -7.14 4.92
C THR A 59 -7.68 -8.39 4.45
N SER A 60 -8.48 -8.27 3.40
CA SER A 60 -9.28 -9.36 2.84
C SER A 60 -8.38 -10.34 2.09
N ASN A 61 -8.86 -11.56 1.87
CA ASN A 61 -8.13 -12.52 1.05
C ASN A 61 -8.16 -12.04 -0.41
N ILE A 62 -7.06 -12.22 -1.14
CA ILE A 62 -7.00 -11.86 -2.56
C ILE A 62 -8.06 -12.59 -3.39
N GLU A 63 -8.45 -13.81 -2.97
CA GLU A 63 -9.49 -14.60 -3.60
C GLU A 63 -10.85 -13.89 -3.61
N ASP A 64 -11.10 -13.00 -2.65
CA ASP A 64 -12.35 -12.22 -2.57
C ASP A 64 -12.47 -11.21 -3.73
N PHE A 65 -11.38 -10.89 -4.43
CA PHE A 65 -11.35 -9.98 -5.58
C PHE A 65 -11.48 -10.68 -6.95
N MET A 66 -11.50 -12.01 -6.99
CA MET A 66 -11.45 -12.80 -8.24
C MET A 66 -12.85 -13.18 -8.78
N GLN A 67 -13.90 -12.51 -8.30
CA GLN A 67 -15.30 -12.81 -8.66
C GLN A 67 -15.77 -12.06 -9.91
#